data_AF-A0A271IU90-F1
#
_entry.id   AF-A0A271IU90-F1
#
_cell.length_a   1.000
_cell.length_b   1.000
_cell.length_c   1.000
_cell.angle_alpha   90.00
_cell.angle_beta   90.00
_cell.angle_gamma   90.00
#
_symmetry.space_group_name_H-M   'P 1'
#
loop_
_entity.id
_entity.type
_entity.pdbx_description
1 polymer ?
#
loop_
_entity_poly.entity_id
_entity_poly.type
_entity_poly.pdbx_seq_one_letter_code
_entity_poly.pdbx_strand_id
1 'polypeptide(L)'
;MYRYPPYIPDLALSVLAAGHGGESEFSTASYYPRLFDLLGERPVPGGYPHFDQLRDVWLDLERWANIDERGRLGTFRVLTTSSNRVHVGIPIAQTLLAEREREALKRAFAAVGLQPSFPPVESVLGAIALKHVGTDLRPRTRRLLHPDTPDEELRIALLEAISDELEDWDGVAVARDDGDALRRSRSGALALSLHVPLLGAPRVSLRCVASGTVPEEGWDVVVPKLGRGACVEAAAGWSTAVEADDGALSPALLDWTSPITAADDGHGVTFRRAGSRVVLFVSGESVGVDGYVESNRLPLGEPFFVAVEGASSAAVEEWGSASCDGFKGVFAQSLPEGWGLYRADAARSDEGVGMHFSALSAPETVQLSLVGGVRLGRTAEYFSFSPPSLRVQSARPVTVRVGSTVVGEAVETGTLSIPPAVLSAGAIRVEVVEGDEVVKAREFFVHDEFALAPSEGPQFNVYGEVSGGANGTVYRGVTVHPTPPSPRSFNVLPELPSFTSRRVVLLGRGVGEVAVWPKEPLPTGWAAIWTVPVEKRGRAAYCGPTESVPSPQRRAGANLRKAKEWKKWLYQWRKKIDPPRQNGLGKAWKEYVSFARNV
;
A
#
# COMPACT_ATOMS: atom_id res chain seq x y z
N MET A 1 6.23 39.49 8.50
CA MET A 1 6.33 38.33 7.59
C MET A 1 5.02 38.26 6.83
N TYR A 2 5.03 38.23 5.49
CA TYR A 2 3.80 38.10 4.72
C TYR A 2 3.23 36.69 4.90
N ARG A 3 1.89 36.58 4.92
CA ARG A 3 1.20 35.29 5.03
C ARG A 3 1.36 34.42 3.78
N TYR A 4 1.61 35.04 2.63
CA TYR A 4 1.84 34.40 1.35
C TYR A 4 3.05 35.05 0.67
N PRO A 5 3.80 34.33 -0.18
CA PRO A 5 4.90 34.92 -0.92
C PRO A 5 4.44 36.09 -1.80
N PRO A 6 5.14 37.23 -1.78
CA PRO A 6 4.71 38.45 -2.47
C PRO A 6 4.77 38.34 -3.99
N TYR A 7 5.51 37.37 -4.54
CA TYR A 7 5.72 37.13 -5.96
C TYR A 7 4.65 36.24 -6.63
N ILE A 8 3.65 35.76 -5.89
CA ILE A 8 2.55 34.96 -6.44
C ILE A 8 1.87 35.63 -7.67
N PRO A 9 1.61 36.96 -7.66
CA PRO A 9 1.02 37.63 -8.83
C PRO A 9 1.88 37.49 -10.11
N ASP A 10 3.21 37.56 -9.99
CA ASP A 10 4.13 37.42 -11.13
C ASP A 10 4.10 35.98 -11.69
N LEU A 11 4.06 34.99 -10.80
CA LEU A 11 3.89 33.59 -11.18
C LEU A 11 2.54 33.35 -11.87
N ALA A 12 1.46 33.92 -11.33
CA ALA A 12 0.13 33.82 -11.92
C ALA A 12 0.08 34.41 -13.33
N LEU A 13 0.71 35.59 -13.54
CA LEU A 13 0.85 36.19 -14.86
C LEU A 13 1.61 35.27 -15.83
N SER A 14 2.71 34.66 -15.36
CA SER A 14 3.51 33.75 -16.19
C SER A 14 2.72 32.52 -16.65
N VAL A 15 1.84 32.00 -15.79
CA VAL A 15 0.93 30.87 -16.09
C VAL A 15 -0.18 31.31 -17.05
N LEU A 16 -0.77 32.49 -16.83
CA LEU A 16 -1.79 33.04 -17.72
C LEU A 16 -1.23 33.22 -19.13
N ALA A 17 -0.02 33.76 -19.28
CA ALA A 17 0.63 33.90 -20.58
C ALA A 17 0.87 32.55 -21.28
N ALA A 18 1.20 31.49 -20.54
CA ALA A 18 1.36 30.14 -21.10
C ALA A 18 0.04 29.58 -21.67
N GLY A 19 -1.10 30.01 -21.13
CA GLY A 19 -2.45 29.63 -21.57
C GLY A 19 -3.16 30.65 -22.46
N HIS A 20 -2.56 31.82 -22.70
CA HIS A 20 -3.21 32.95 -23.40
C HIS A 20 -3.20 32.77 -24.92
N GLY A 21 -4.32 33.12 -25.56
CA GLY A 21 -4.52 33.05 -27.02
C GLY A 21 -4.78 31.65 -27.59
N GLY A 22 -5.57 31.58 -28.66
CA GLY A 22 -5.85 30.32 -29.36
C GLY A 22 -4.64 29.79 -30.14
N GLU A 23 -4.56 28.48 -30.39
CA GLU A 23 -3.49 27.90 -31.23
C GLU A 23 -3.53 28.41 -32.69
N SER A 24 -4.65 28.98 -33.13
CA SER A 24 -4.78 29.67 -34.43
C SER A 24 -4.16 31.08 -34.43
N GLU A 25 -3.91 31.67 -33.26
CA GLU A 25 -3.46 33.06 -33.11
C GLU A 25 -1.97 33.14 -32.78
N PHE A 26 -1.43 32.16 -32.07
CA PHE A 26 -0.03 32.13 -31.65
C PHE A 26 0.62 30.78 -31.95
N SER A 27 1.86 30.81 -32.45
CA SER A 27 2.66 29.59 -32.59
C SER A 27 2.92 28.94 -31.23
N THR A 28 3.23 27.64 -31.23
CA THR A 28 3.62 26.88 -30.04
C THR A 28 4.89 27.39 -29.36
N ALA A 29 5.76 28.09 -30.10
CA ALA A 29 7.00 28.68 -29.58
C ALA A 29 6.82 30.12 -29.07
N SER A 30 5.64 30.72 -29.23
CA SER A 30 5.40 32.15 -29.00
C SER A 30 4.98 32.48 -27.56
N TYR A 31 5.82 32.19 -26.56
CA TYR A 31 5.50 32.55 -25.17
C TYR A 31 5.50 34.08 -24.95
N TYR A 32 6.60 34.77 -25.26
CA TYR A 32 6.70 36.22 -25.04
C TYR A 32 5.66 37.03 -25.83
N PRO A 33 5.35 36.72 -27.11
CA PRO A 33 4.24 37.36 -27.81
C PRO A 33 2.89 37.24 -27.08
N ARG A 34 2.60 36.08 -26.46
CA ARG A 34 1.37 35.90 -25.66
C ARG A 34 1.40 36.77 -24.40
N LEU A 35 2.55 36.88 -23.75
CA LEU A 35 2.71 37.72 -22.56
C LEU A 35 2.55 39.21 -22.90
N PHE A 36 3.15 39.70 -24.00
CA PHE A 36 2.96 41.07 -24.45
C PHE A 36 1.50 41.37 -24.78
N ASP A 37 0.82 40.45 -25.49
CA ASP A 37 -0.59 40.60 -25.82
C ASP A 37 -1.49 40.62 -24.58
N LEU A 38 -1.24 39.72 -23.62
CA LEU A 38 -1.95 39.67 -22.33
C LEU A 38 -1.82 40.98 -21.54
N LEU A 39 -0.67 41.66 -21.66
CA LEU A 39 -0.38 42.94 -21.01
C LEU A 39 -0.83 44.15 -21.84
N GLY A 40 -1.34 43.95 -23.06
CA GLY A 40 -1.69 45.03 -23.99
C GLY A 40 -0.48 45.82 -24.50
N GLU A 41 0.70 45.22 -24.47
CA GLU A 41 1.97 45.82 -24.87
C GLU A 41 2.33 45.48 -26.33
N ARG A 42 3.17 46.33 -26.94
CA ARG A 42 3.70 46.04 -28.28
C ARG A 42 4.80 44.99 -28.19
N PRO A 43 4.81 43.94 -29.03
CA PRO A 43 5.87 42.95 -29.02
C PRO A 43 7.23 43.60 -29.28
N VAL A 44 8.19 43.34 -28.39
CA VAL A 44 9.60 43.69 -28.60
C VAL A 44 10.43 42.42 -28.82
N PRO A 45 11.56 42.50 -29.55
CA PRO A 45 12.47 41.36 -29.66
C PRO A 45 13.04 40.96 -28.29
N GLY A 46 12.92 39.68 -27.93
CA GLY A 46 13.39 39.14 -26.67
C GLY A 46 12.31 39.02 -25.60
N GLY A 47 12.72 38.64 -24.38
CA GLY A 47 11.86 38.54 -23.20
C GLY A 47 11.97 39.77 -22.29
N TYR A 48 11.16 39.79 -21.23
CA TYR A 48 11.30 40.80 -20.18
C TYR A 48 12.65 40.67 -19.46
N PRO A 49 13.25 41.78 -19.00
CA PRO A 49 14.43 41.74 -18.14
C PRO A 49 14.19 40.87 -16.90
N HIS A 50 15.20 40.14 -16.45
CA HIS A 50 15.16 39.31 -15.24
C HIS A 50 14.17 38.13 -15.28
N PHE A 51 13.56 37.82 -16.43
CA PHE A 51 12.66 36.68 -16.55
C PHE A 51 13.36 35.33 -16.30
N ASP A 52 14.68 35.30 -16.39
CA ASP A 52 15.53 34.19 -15.98
C ASP A 52 15.45 33.87 -14.48
N GLN A 53 15.17 34.87 -13.63
CA GLN A 53 15.02 34.70 -12.19
C GLN A 53 13.71 34.01 -11.79
N LEU A 54 12.73 33.90 -12.71
CA LEU A 54 11.47 33.20 -12.40
C LEU A 54 11.70 31.75 -11.98
N ARG A 55 12.78 31.12 -12.45
CA ARG A 55 13.16 29.77 -11.99
C ARG A 55 13.33 29.74 -10.46
N ASP A 56 14.08 30.68 -9.91
CA ASP A 56 14.34 30.74 -8.48
C ASP A 56 13.06 31.04 -7.71
N VAL A 57 12.18 31.87 -8.27
CA VAL A 57 10.86 32.18 -7.69
C VAL A 57 9.95 30.95 -7.66
N TRP A 58 9.95 30.12 -8.72
CA TRP A 58 9.20 28.86 -8.75
C TRP A 58 9.73 27.86 -7.71
N LEU A 59 11.06 27.73 -7.59
CA LEU A 59 11.68 26.87 -6.59
C LEU A 59 11.43 27.36 -5.15
N ASP A 60 11.40 28.67 -4.94
CA ASP A 60 11.00 29.25 -3.64
C ASP A 60 9.53 28.98 -3.33
N LEU A 61 8.63 28.98 -4.33
CA LEU A 61 7.23 28.60 -4.14
C LEU A 61 7.08 27.13 -3.75
N GLU A 62 7.82 26.21 -4.41
CA GLU A 62 7.91 24.79 -4.04
C GLU A 62 8.34 24.65 -2.59
N ARG A 63 9.45 25.30 -2.22
CA ARG A 63 9.95 25.31 -0.86
C ARG A 63 8.93 25.88 0.13
N TRP A 64 8.31 27.01 -0.16
CA TRP A 64 7.36 27.65 0.75
C TRP A 64 6.11 26.77 0.95
N ALA A 65 5.54 26.24 -0.13
CA ALA A 65 4.35 25.40 -0.06
C ALA A 65 4.63 24.07 0.65
N ASN A 66 5.76 23.44 0.36
CA ASN A 66 6.10 22.12 0.87
C ASN A 66 6.72 22.22 2.27
N ILE A 67 7.74 23.05 2.47
CA ILE A 67 8.52 23.12 3.72
C ILE A 67 7.88 24.10 4.71
N ASP A 68 7.68 25.35 4.32
CA ASP A 68 7.27 26.41 5.26
C ASP A 68 5.81 26.23 5.70
N GLU A 69 4.92 25.90 4.75
CA GLU A 69 3.52 25.54 5.00
C GLU A 69 3.33 24.06 5.34
N ARG A 70 4.41 23.27 5.42
CA ARG A 70 4.39 21.84 5.76
C ARG A 70 3.39 21.03 4.92
N GLY A 71 3.27 21.34 3.62
CA GLY A 71 2.33 20.68 2.72
C GLY A 71 0.85 20.89 3.06
N ARG A 72 0.50 21.84 3.95
CA ARG A 72 -0.89 22.14 4.36
C ARG A 72 -1.80 22.49 3.17
N LEU A 73 -1.20 23.01 2.10
CA LEU A 73 -1.89 23.39 0.87
C LEU A 73 -1.82 22.29 -0.22
N GLY A 74 -1.36 21.10 0.13
CA GLY A 74 -0.93 20.05 -0.79
C GLY A 74 0.56 20.14 -1.10
N THR A 75 1.09 19.12 -1.75
CA THR A 75 2.45 19.11 -2.30
C THR A 75 2.46 19.82 -3.66
N PHE A 76 3.23 20.90 -3.75
CA PHE A 76 3.47 21.59 -5.02
C PHE A 76 4.79 21.11 -5.61
N ARG A 77 4.85 20.88 -6.93
CA ARG A 77 6.08 20.47 -7.61
C ARG A 77 6.36 21.34 -8.81
N VAL A 78 7.59 21.83 -8.92
CA VAL A 78 8.06 22.53 -10.11
C VAL A 78 8.40 21.52 -11.20
N LEU A 79 7.42 21.26 -12.06
CA LEU A 79 7.64 20.64 -13.37
C LEU A 79 8.62 21.47 -14.22
N THR A 80 9.64 20.81 -14.76
CA THR A 80 10.65 21.40 -15.65
C THR A 80 10.64 20.67 -16.98
N THR A 81 10.90 21.39 -18.08
CA THR A 81 11.26 20.81 -19.38
C THR A 81 12.77 20.96 -19.57
N SER A 82 13.37 20.29 -20.57
CA SER A 82 14.81 20.34 -20.79
C SER A 82 15.38 21.77 -20.96
N SER A 83 16.71 21.84 -20.97
CA SER A 83 17.54 23.05 -21.03
C SER A 83 17.28 23.98 -22.23
N ASN A 84 16.58 23.56 -23.28
CA ASN A 84 16.33 24.40 -24.46
C ASN A 84 15.27 25.49 -24.25
N ARG A 85 14.48 25.43 -23.17
CA ARG A 85 13.48 26.46 -22.80
C ARG A 85 13.76 27.05 -21.41
N VAL A 86 15.02 27.43 -21.16
CA VAL A 86 15.54 27.91 -19.86
C VAL A 86 14.60 28.88 -19.12
N HIS A 87 13.97 29.81 -19.84
CA HIS A 87 13.21 30.91 -19.22
C HIS A 87 11.69 30.68 -19.17
N VAL A 88 11.14 29.88 -20.08
CA VAL A 88 9.68 29.74 -20.27
C VAL A 88 9.18 28.31 -20.12
N GLY A 89 10.08 27.34 -20.00
CA GLY A 89 9.77 25.92 -19.85
C GLY A 89 8.93 25.63 -18.60
N ILE A 90 9.27 26.25 -17.47
CA ILE A 90 8.56 26.03 -16.20
C ILE A 90 7.08 26.48 -16.29
N PRO A 91 6.75 27.74 -16.64
CA PRO A 91 5.33 28.13 -16.79
C PRO A 91 4.55 27.26 -17.79
N ILE A 92 5.20 26.83 -18.88
CA ILE A 92 4.59 25.96 -19.89
C ILE A 92 4.33 24.56 -19.32
N ALA A 93 5.24 24.03 -18.51
CA ALA A 93 5.12 22.72 -17.86
C ALA A 93 4.00 22.72 -16.81
N GLN A 94 3.85 23.81 -16.05
CA GLN A 94 2.77 23.96 -15.06
C GLN A 94 1.37 23.96 -15.68
N THR A 95 1.25 24.19 -17.00
CA THR A 95 -0.03 24.29 -17.72
C THR A 95 -0.33 23.11 -18.63
N LEU A 96 0.41 21.99 -18.49
CA LEU A 96 0.23 20.79 -19.32
C LEU A 96 -1.18 20.19 -19.21
N LEU A 97 -1.74 20.14 -18.01
CA LEU A 97 -3.12 19.69 -17.74
C LEU A 97 -3.92 20.81 -17.09
N ALA A 98 -5.04 21.18 -17.70
CA ALA A 98 -6.02 22.05 -17.07
C ALA A 98 -6.87 21.27 -16.06
N GLU A 99 -7.46 21.96 -15.08
CA GLU A 99 -8.32 21.33 -14.05
C GLU A 99 -9.48 20.50 -14.64
N ARG A 100 -10.10 21.01 -15.72
CA ARG A 100 -11.15 20.28 -16.43
C ARG A 100 -10.63 18.95 -17.03
N GLU A 101 -9.39 18.94 -17.51
CA GLU A 101 -8.77 17.73 -18.07
C GLU A 101 -8.45 16.73 -16.95
N ARG A 102 -7.97 17.19 -15.79
CA ARG A 102 -7.75 16.35 -14.59
C ARG A 102 -9.02 15.66 -14.13
N GLU A 103 -10.12 16.40 -14.00
CA GLU A 103 -11.42 15.83 -13.65
C GLU A 103 -11.94 14.84 -14.70
N ALA A 104 -11.62 15.06 -15.98
CA ALA A 104 -11.98 14.13 -17.04
C ALA A 104 -11.11 12.87 -17.05
N LEU A 105 -9.81 12.98 -16.69
CA LEU A 105 -8.91 11.84 -16.49
C LEU A 105 -9.43 10.92 -15.38
N LYS A 106 -9.88 11.46 -14.24
CA LYS A 106 -10.48 10.65 -13.15
C LYS A 106 -11.67 9.83 -13.62
N ARG A 107 -12.53 10.39 -14.49
CA ARG A 107 -13.63 9.65 -15.12
C ARG A 107 -13.12 8.55 -16.06
N ALA A 108 -12.09 8.84 -16.85
CA ALA A 108 -11.47 7.85 -17.73
C ALA A 108 -10.86 6.69 -16.92
N PHE A 109 -10.13 6.99 -15.84
CA PHE A 109 -9.56 5.98 -14.94
C PHE A 109 -10.63 5.07 -14.35
N ALA A 110 -11.75 5.64 -13.88
CA ALA A 110 -12.89 4.87 -13.37
C ALA A 110 -13.57 4.02 -14.44
N ALA A 111 -13.69 4.52 -15.67
CA ALA A 111 -14.34 3.82 -16.77
C ALA A 111 -13.59 2.55 -17.18
N VAL A 112 -12.25 2.57 -17.13
CA VAL A 112 -11.41 1.40 -17.49
C VAL A 112 -10.92 0.60 -16.29
N GLY A 113 -11.18 1.05 -15.06
CA GLY A 113 -10.77 0.36 -13.84
C GLY A 113 -9.28 0.47 -13.54
N LEU A 114 -8.64 1.60 -13.83
CA LEU A 114 -7.25 1.82 -13.42
C LEU A 114 -7.16 1.95 -11.90
N GLN A 115 -6.01 1.56 -11.33
CA GLN A 115 -5.68 1.78 -9.92
C GLN A 115 -4.24 2.26 -9.76
N PRO A 116 -3.98 3.11 -8.74
CA PRO A 116 -2.63 3.56 -8.40
C PRO A 116 -1.65 2.44 -8.06
N SER A 117 -2.15 1.31 -7.54
CA SER A 117 -1.32 0.22 -7.04
C SER A 117 -0.73 -0.68 -8.14
N PHE A 118 -1.20 -0.58 -9.38
CA PHE A 118 -0.66 -1.30 -10.54
C PHE A 118 -0.96 -0.53 -11.84
N PRO A 119 -0.39 0.69 -12.00
CA PRO A 119 -0.68 1.56 -13.12
C PRO A 119 -0.16 0.93 -14.43
N PRO A 120 -0.78 1.18 -15.60
CA PRO A 120 -0.24 0.73 -16.90
C PRO A 120 0.92 1.64 -17.35
N VAL A 121 1.72 1.20 -18.33
CA VAL A 121 2.84 2.03 -18.88
C VAL A 121 2.35 3.37 -19.47
N GLU A 122 3.26 4.32 -19.59
CA GLU A 122 2.98 5.72 -19.93
C GLU A 122 2.24 5.88 -21.27
N SER A 123 2.70 5.21 -22.35
CA SER A 123 1.98 5.21 -23.64
C SER A 123 0.54 4.72 -23.53
N VAL A 124 0.27 3.71 -22.69
CA VAL A 124 -1.09 3.18 -22.48
C VAL A 124 -1.95 4.19 -21.75
N LEU A 125 -1.41 4.91 -20.75
CA LEU A 125 -2.10 6.04 -20.12
C LEU A 125 -2.46 7.12 -21.14
N GLY A 126 -1.53 7.48 -22.03
CA GLY A 126 -1.77 8.43 -23.10
C GLY A 126 -2.89 7.97 -24.06
N ALA A 127 -2.87 6.69 -24.46
CA ALA A 127 -3.90 6.11 -25.31
C ALA A 127 -5.28 6.08 -24.62
N ILE A 128 -5.33 5.78 -23.32
CA ILE A 128 -6.55 5.82 -22.52
C ILE A 128 -7.08 7.25 -22.45
N ALA A 129 -6.23 8.24 -22.19
CA ALA A 129 -6.62 9.65 -22.16
C ALA A 129 -7.20 10.08 -23.52
N LEU A 130 -6.53 9.77 -24.63
CA LEU A 130 -7.03 10.08 -25.98
C LEU A 130 -8.39 9.41 -26.28
N LYS A 131 -8.58 8.16 -25.87
CA LYS A 131 -9.79 7.39 -26.15
C LYS A 131 -10.98 7.78 -25.27
N HIS A 132 -10.75 7.97 -23.98
CA HIS A 132 -11.82 8.10 -22.98
C HIS A 132 -12.08 9.55 -22.55
N VAL A 133 -11.08 10.44 -22.63
CA VAL A 133 -11.29 11.88 -22.44
C VAL A 133 -11.61 12.55 -23.77
N GLY A 134 -10.90 12.18 -24.83
CA GLY A 134 -11.23 12.57 -26.20
C GLY A 134 -11.31 14.09 -26.39
N THR A 135 -12.50 14.59 -26.69
CA THR A 135 -12.74 16.02 -26.97
C THR A 135 -12.74 16.92 -25.74
N ASP A 136 -12.78 16.36 -24.53
CA ASP A 136 -12.61 17.14 -23.29
C ASP A 136 -11.15 17.55 -23.08
N LEU A 137 -10.19 16.94 -23.78
CA LEU A 137 -8.81 17.39 -23.83
C LEU A 137 -8.68 18.62 -24.74
N ARG A 138 -7.83 19.56 -24.35
CA ARG A 138 -7.47 20.70 -25.21
C ARG A 138 -6.75 20.19 -26.47
N PRO A 139 -6.88 20.89 -27.62
CA PRO A 139 -6.19 20.51 -28.85
C PRO A 139 -4.68 20.29 -28.67
N ARG A 140 -4.02 21.18 -27.91
CA ARG A 140 -2.61 21.06 -27.53
C ARG A 140 -2.30 19.74 -26.83
N THR A 141 -3.08 19.38 -25.81
CA THR A 141 -2.91 18.15 -25.02
C THR A 141 -3.07 16.93 -25.91
N ARG A 142 -4.08 16.91 -26.77
CA ARG A 142 -4.30 15.81 -27.72
C ARG A 142 -3.14 15.64 -28.69
N ARG A 143 -2.59 16.75 -29.20
CA ARG A 143 -1.42 16.71 -30.09
C ARG A 143 -0.19 16.15 -29.38
N LEU A 144 0.06 16.60 -28.14
CA LEU A 144 1.20 16.13 -27.34
C LEU A 144 1.10 14.65 -26.94
N LEU A 145 -0.11 14.11 -26.78
CA LEU A 145 -0.30 12.68 -26.50
C LEU A 145 -0.10 11.78 -27.73
N HIS A 146 -0.02 12.35 -28.94
CA HIS A 146 0.23 11.55 -30.13
C HIS A 146 1.70 11.09 -30.16
N PRO A 147 2.00 9.81 -30.45
CA PRO A 147 3.38 9.31 -30.49
C PRO A 147 4.29 10.07 -31.47
N ASP A 148 3.74 10.55 -32.58
CA ASP A 148 4.48 11.28 -33.64
C ASP A 148 4.69 12.78 -33.33
N THR A 149 4.47 13.22 -32.10
CA THR A 149 4.66 14.63 -31.75
C THR A 149 6.14 15.03 -31.84
N PRO A 150 6.47 16.19 -32.45
CA PRO A 150 7.85 16.66 -32.49
C PRO A 150 8.35 17.21 -31.14
N ASP A 151 7.43 17.54 -30.22
CA ASP A 151 7.74 18.04 -28.87
C ASP A 151 7.82 16.88 -27.85
N GLU A 152 8.79 15.97 -28.03
CA GLU A 152 8.90 14.73 -27.21
C GLU A 152 9.06 15.03 -25.71
N GLU A 153 9.80 16.07 -25.35
CA GLU A 153 10.00 16.46 -23.95
C GLU A 153 8.68 16.86 -23.25
N LEU A 154 7.83 17.61 -23.95
CA LEU A 154 6.52 18.00 -23.42
C LEU A 154 5.57 16.80 -23.39
N ARG A 155 5.72 15.85 -24.31
CA ARG A 155 4.98 14.59 -24.28
C ARG A 155 5.36 13.79 -23.04
N ILE A 156 6.64 13.60 -22.76
CA ILE A 156 7.12 12.91 -21.55
C ILE A 156 6.58 13.59 -20.29
N ALA A 157 6.76 14.91 -20.16
CA ALA A 157 6.26 15.66 -19.01
C ALA A 157 4.73 15.58 -18.85
N LEU A 158 3.98 15.51 -19.96
CA LEU A 158 2.53 15.33 -19.94
C LEU A 158 2.15 13.91 -19.48
N LEU A 159 2.85 12.87 -19.94
CA LEU A 159 2.61 11.49 -19.52
C LEU A 159 2.94 11.31 -18.03
N GLU A 160 4.02 11.92 -17.55
CA GLU A 160 4.34 11.98 -16.13
C GLU A 160 3.23 12.67 -15.33
N ALA A 161 2.72 13.82 -15.79
CA ALA A 161 1.63 14.51 -15.11
C ALA A 161 0.32 13.70 -15.07
N ILE A 162 0.05 12.88 -16.09
CA ILE A 162 -1.09 11.94 -16.09
C ILE A 162 -0.83 10.77 -15.13
N SER A 163 0.40 10.26 -15.06
CA SER A 163 0.78 9.21 -14.13
C SER A 163 0.67 9.68 -12.68
N ASP A 164 1.17 10.88 -12.37
CA ASP A 164 1.07 11.50 -11.05
C ASP A 164 -0.41 11.68 -10.65
N GLU A 165 -1.26 12.14 -11.58
CA GLU A 165 -2.72 12.24 -11.35
C GLU A 165 -3.36 10.88 -11.04
N LEU A 166 -2.91 9.80 -11.69
CA LEU A 166 -3.37 8.44 -11.36
C LEU A 166 -2.84 7.96 -10.01
N GLU A 167 -1.57 8.22 -9.68
CA GLU A 167 -0.98 7.83 -8.40
C GLU A 167 -1.70 8.47 -7.21
N ASP A 168 -2.12 9.73 -7.36
CA ASP A 168 -2.83 10.49 -6.34
C ASP A 168 -4.35 10.27 -6.36
N TRP A 169 -4.87 9.55 -7.36
CA TRP A 169 -6.31 9.36 -7.51
C TRP A 169 -6.88 8.45 -6.42
N ASP A 170 -7.96 8.94 -5.83
CA ASP A 170 -8.51 8.43 -4.58
C ASP A 170 -9.66 7.41 -4.79
N GLY A 171 -9.88 7.03 -6.05
CA GLY A 171 -10.92 6.10 -6.51
C GLY A 171 -12.29 6.73 -6.70
N VAL A 172 -12.47 8.04 -6.44
CA VAL A 172 -13.74 8.74 -6.64
C VAL A 172 -13.75 9.47 -7.98
N ALA A 173 -14.79 9.22 -8.78
CA ALA A 173 -15.08 9.98 -9.97
C ALA A 173 -16.45 10.66 -9.86
N VAL A 174 -16.51 11.93 -10.28
CA VAL A 174 -17.76 12.68 -10.37
C VAL A 174 -18.32 12.50 -11.77
N ALA A 175 -19.48 11.83 -11.87
CA ALA A 175 -20.23 11.76 -13.11
C ALA A 175 -21.24 12.91 -13.17
N ARG A 176 -21.42 13.48 -14.36
CA ARG A 176 -22.58 14.31 -14.69
C ARG A 176 -23.70 13.38 -15.14
N ASP A 177 -24.82 13.42 -14.44
CA ASP A 177 -26.04 12.73 -14.87
C ASP A 177 -26.77 13.58 -15.92
N ASP A 178 -27.67 12.96 -16.71
CA ASP A 178 -28.48 13.63 -17.74
C ASP A 178 -29.42 14.72 -17.16
N GLY A 179 -29.53 14.79 -15.83
CA GLY A 179 -30.34 15.75 -15.06
C GLY A 179 -29.56 16.75 -14.21
N ASP A 180 -28.32 17.09 -14.57
CA ASP A 180 -27.47 18.13 -13.93
C ASP A 180 -27.07 17.85 -12.45
N ALA A 181 -27.50 16.72 -11.88
CA ALA A 181 -27.07 16.28 -10.55
C ALA A 181 -25.67 15.63 -10.63
N LEU A 182 -24.73 16.13 -9.84
CA LEU A 182 -23.40 15.53 -9.71
C LEU A 182 -23.49 14.28 -8.82
N ARG A 183 -23.27 13.10 -9.39
CA ARG A 183 -23.20 11.85 -8.62
C ARG A 183 -21.75 11.44 -8.44
N ARG A 184 -21.31 11.37 -7.19
CA ARG A 184 -20.02 10.75 -6.84
C ARG A 184 -20.18 9.24 -6.92
N SER A 185 -19.31 8.61 -7.70
CA SER A 185 -19.23 7.15 -7.80
C SER A 185 -17.85 6.71 -7.32
N ARG A 186 -17.82 5.66 -6.50
CA ARG A 186 -16.57 5.01 -6.11
C ARG A 186 -16.25 3.93 -7.15
N SER A 187 -15.01 3.92 -7.61
CA SER A 187 -14.51 2.95 -8.56
C SER A 187 -13.31 2.22 -7.98
N GLY A 188 -13.28 0.91 -8.19
CA GLY A 188 -12.13 0.06 -7.91
C GLY A 188 -11.74 -0.75 -9.14
N ALA A 189 -10.71 -1.58 -9.00
CA ALA A 189 -10.37 -2.61 -9.96
C ALA A 189 -10.73 -4.00 -9.45
N LEU A 190 -11.06 -4.88 -10.40
CA LEU A 190 -10.93 -6.31 -10.19
C LEU A 190 -9.53 -6.72 -10.66
N ALA A 191 -8.85 -7.50 -9.84
CA ALA A 191 -7.51 -8.00 -10.15
C ALA A 191 -7.44 -9.51 -9.87
N LEU A 192 -6.58 -10.18 -10.60
CA LEU A 192 -6.23 -11.57 -10.37
C LEU A 192 -5.04 -11.66 -9.41
N SER A 193 -4.99 -12.74 -8.65
CA SER A 193 -3.82 -13.09 -7.83
C SER A 193 -3.48 -14.55 -8.01
N LEU A 194 -2.20 -14.89 -7.96
CA LEU A 194 -1.69 -16.23 -8.15
C LEU A 194 -1.01 -16.71 -6.85
N HIS A 195 -1.58 -17.75 -6.25
CA HIS A 195 -0.99 -18.45 -5.12
C HIS A 195 -0.20 -19.66 -5.62
N VAL A 196 1.10 -19.71 -5.30
CA VAL A 196 2.00 -20.80 -5.67
C VAL A 196 2.34 -21.61 -4.41
N PRO A 197 1.67 -22.73 -4.14
CA PRO A 197 1.96 -23.52 -2.94
C PRO A 197 3.30 -24.24 -3.05
N LEU A 198 3.93 -24.56 -1.91
CA LEU A 198 5.15 -25.38 -1.85
C LEU A 198 4.95 -26.76 -2.51
N LEU A 199 3.74 -27.31 -2.38
CA LEU A 199 3.33 -28.58 -2.98
C LEU A 199 1.96 -28.37 -3.64
N GLY A 200 1.87 -28.64 -4.94
CA GLY A 200 0.65 -28.52 -5.72
C GLY A 200 0.78 -27.56 -6.89
N ALA A 201 -0.30 -27.44 -7.67
CA ALA A 201 -0.35 -26.53 -8.81
C ALA A 201 -0.69 -25.10 -8.33
N PRO A 202 -0.15 -24.07 -9.00
CA PRO A 202 -0.57 -22.69 -8.79
C PRO A 202 -2.09 -22.52 -8.96
N ARG A 203 -2.66 -21.60 -8.17
CA ARG A 203 -4.09 -21.27 -8.16
C ARG A 203 -4.30 -19.78 -8.32
N VAL A 204 -5.16 -19.41 -9.25
CA VAL A 204 -5.63 -18.04 -9.46
C VAL A 204 -6.91 -17.77 -8.68
N SER A 205 -6.96 -16.60 -8.04
CA SER A 205 -8.12 -16.08 -7.30
C SER A 205 -8.44 -14.65 -7.72
N LEU A 206 -9.71 -14.25 -7.64
CA LEU A 206 -10.17 -12.89 -7.89
C LEU A 206 -10.05 -12.03 -6.62
N ARG A 207 -9.67 -10.76 -6.77
CA ARG A 207 -9.58 -9.75 -5.70
C ARG A 207 -10.17 -8.43 -6.15
N CYS A 208 -10.60 -7.64 -5.18
CA CYS A 208 -11.01 -6.25 -5.33
C CYS A 208 -9.87 -5.34 -4.89
N VAL A 209 -9.67 -4.24 -5.61
CA VAL A 209 -8.66 -3.23 -5.28
C VAL A 209 -9.29 -1.84 -5.33
N ALA A 210 -9.05 -1.02 -4.30
CA ALA A 210 -9.56 0.35 -4.23
C ALA A 210 -8.53 1.32 -3.62
N SER A 211 -8.52 2.57 -4.09
CA SER A 211 -7.59 3.63 -3.65
C SER A 211 -8.08 4.45 -2.44
N GLY A 212 -9.17 4.01 -1.81
CA GLY A 212 -9.84 4.68 -0.71
C GLY A 212 -10.04 3.77 0.50
N THR A 213 -10.68 4.32 1.54
CA THR A 213 -10.99 3.55 2.76
C THR A 213 -11.87 2.36 2.43
N VAL A 214 -11.36 1.16 2.72
CA VAL A 214 -12.10 -0.08 2.66
C VAL A 214 -13.03 -0.15 3.87
N PRO A 215 -14.32 -0.52 3.72
CA PRO A 215 -15.22 -0.74 4.86
C PRO A 215 -14.65 -1.81 5.80
N GLU A 216 -14.90 -1.70 7.11
CA GLU A 216 -14.38 -2.66 8.10
C GLU A 216 -14.99 -4.06 7.88
N GLU A 217 -16.25 -4.10 7.46
CA GLU A 217 -16.99 -5.30 7.06
C GLU A 217 -16.55 -5.86 5.70
N GLY A 218 -15.74 -5.11 4.94
CA GLY A 218 -15.33 -5.45 3.58
C GLY A 218 -16.38 -5.10 2.52
N TRP A 219 -16.30 -5.79 1.39
CA TRP A 219 -17.19 -5.61 0.25
C TRP A 219 -18.00 -6.87 -0.03
N ASP A 220 -19.30 -6.68 -0.27
CA ASP A 220 -20.22 -7.69 -0.77
C ASP A 220 -20.38 -7.51 -2.28
N VAL A 221 -19.58 -8.22 -3.06
CA VAL A 221 -19.49 -8.03 -4.50
C VAL A 221 -20.34 -9.03 -5.27
N VAL A 222 -21.06 -8.54 -6.27
CA VAL A 222 -21.75 -9.36 -7.26
C VAL A 222 -20.94 -9.37 -8.55
N VAL A 223 -20.43 -10.54 -8.92
CA VAL A 223 -19.67 -10.78 -10.15
C VAL A 223 -20.58 -11.50 -11.16
N PRO A 224 -20.84 -10.94 -12.35
CA PRO A 224 -21.60 -11.61 -13.39
C PRO A 224 -21.01 -13.00 -13.70
N LYS A 225 -21.89 -13.99 -13.87
CA LYS A 225 -21.57 -15.42 -14.07
C LYS A 225 -21.02 -16.19 -12.86
N LEU A 226 -20.35 -15.54 -11.91
CA LEU A 226 -19.86 -16.22 -10.70
C LEU A 226 -20.82 -16.11 -9.50
N GLY A 227 -21.66 -15.07 -9.47
CA GLY A 227 -22.60 -14.84 -8.38
C GLY A 227 -22.05 -13.85 -7.34
N ARG A 228 -22.56 -13.96 -6.11
CA ARG A 228 -22.19 -13.07 -5.01
C ARG A 228 -21.02 -13.68 -4.23
N GLY A 229 -20.10 -12.83 -3.80
CA GLY A 229 -19.04 -13.17 -2.86
C GLY A 229 -18.68 -11.99 -1.96
N ALA A 230 -17.90 -12.26 -0.92
CA ALA A 230 -17.43 -11.28 0.04
C ALA A 230 -15.91 -11.26 0.09
N CYS A 231 -15.34 -10.11 0.45
CA CYS A 231 -13.91 -9.96 0.71
C CYS A 231 -13.66 -8.80 1.67
N VAL A 232 -12.58 -8.87 2.45
CA VAL A 232 -12.16 -7.81 3.39
C VAL A 232 -10.81 -7.24 2.98
N GLU A 233 -10.40 -6.10 3.52
CA GLU A 233 -9.06 -5.56 3.25
C GLU A 233 -7.98 -6.54 3.73
N ALA A 234 -7.01 -6.82 2.84
CA ALA A 234 -5.78 -7.52 3.19
C ALA A 234 -4.68 -6.50 3.50
N ALA A 235 -4.35 -5.63 2.55
CA ALA A 235 -3.36 -4.57 2.72
C ALA A 235 -3.42 -3.55 1.58
N ALA A 236 -3.14 -2.27 1.88
CA ALA A 236 -2.96 -1.21 0.89
C ALA A 236 -4.08 -1.14 -0.17
N GLY A 237 -5.33 -1.29 0.25
CA GLY A 237 -6.50 -1.27 -0.64
C GLY A 237 -6.76 -2.56 -1.43
N TRP A 238 -5.88 -3.56 -1.35
CA TRP A 238 -6.13 -4.90 -1.88
C TRP A 238 -6.98 -5.71 -0.91
N SER A 239 -8.03 -6.37 -1.41
CA SER A 239 -8.84 -7.29 -0.62
C SER A 239 -8.17 -8.66 -0.47
N THR A 240 -8.69 -9.48 0.44
CA THR A 240 -8.59 -10.95 0.37
C THR A 240 -9.18 -11.49 -0.94
N ALA A 241 -8.99 -12.79 -1.22
CA ALA A 241 -9.72 -13.42 -2.31
C ALA A 241 -11.24 -13.24 -2.12
N VAL A 242 -11.97 -13.08 -3.23
CA VAL A 242 -13.44 -13.02 -3.20
C VAL A 242 -13.98 -14.43 -2.97
N GLU A 243 -14.67 -14.62 -1.85
CA GLU A 243 -15.20 -15.92 -1.42
C GLU A 243 -16.74 -15.92 -1.42
N ALA A 244 -17.33 -16.99 -1.95
CA ALA A 244 -18.73 -17.34 -1.76
C ALA A 244 -18.88 -18.34 -0.61
N ASP A 245 -20.12 -18.69 -0.26
CA ASP A 245 -20.43 -19.61 0.85
C ASP A 245 -19.76 -21.00 0.70
N ASP A 246 -19.47 -21.43 -0.54
CA ASP A 246 -18.83 -22.70 -0.88
C ASP A 246 -17.33 -22.59 -1.17
N GLY A 247 -16.73 -21.40 -1.00
CA GLY A 247 -15.30 -21.14 -1.13
C GLY A 247 -14.97 -20.02 -2.12
N ALA A 248 -13.69 -19.90 -2.49
CA ALA A 248 -13.24 -18.86 -3.40
C ALA A 248 -13.94 -18.93 -4.77
N LEU A 249 -14.45 -17.78 -5.24
CA LEU A 249 -15.01 -17.67 -6.58
C LEU A 249 -13.91 -17.97 -7.62
N SER A 250 -14.15 -18.96 -8.48
CA SER A 250 -13.16 -19.41 -9.46
C SER A 250 -13.11 -18.46 -10.67
N PRO A 251 -12.02 -17.69 -10.86
CA PRO A 251 -11.90 -16.81 -12.03
C PRO A 251 -11.70 -17.60 -13.33
N ALA A 252 -11.42 -18.92 -13.27
CA ALA A 252 -11.29 -19.78 -14.45
C ALA A 252 -12.59 -19.90 -15.27
N LEU A 253 -13.74 -19.60 -14.66
CA LEU A 253 -15.04 -19.60 -15.33
C LEU A 253 -15.34 -18.30 -16.08
N LEU A 254 -14.47 -17.29 -15.96
CA LEU A 254 -14.60 -16.01 -16.64
C LEU A 254 -13.81 -15.99 -17.94
N ASP A 255 -14.28 -15.20 -18.91
CA ASP A 255 -13.52 -14.85 -20.09
C ASP A 255 -12.60 -13.66 -19.76
N TRP A 256 -11.30 -13.94 -19.60
CA TRP A 256 -10.31 -12.92 -19.24
C TRP A 256 -10.00 -11.96 -20.38
N THR A 257 -10.36 -12.30 -21.62
CA THR A 257 -10.15 -11.45 -22.81
C THR A 257 -11.20 -10.34 -22.93
N SER A 258 -12.31 -10.48 -22.21
CA SER A 258 -13.40 -9.50 -22.16
C SER A 258 -13.34 -8.69 -20.86
N PRO A 259 -13.86 -7.44 -20.85
CA PRO A 259 -14.01 -6.68 -19.61
C PRO A 259 -14.89 -7.40 -18.59
N ILE A 260 -14.48 -7.37 -17.33
CA ILE A 260 -15.23 -7.94 -16.21
C ILE A 260 -15.60 -6.79 -15.28
N THR A 261 -16.85 -6.78 -14.82
CA THR A 261 -17.35 -5.81 -13.84
C THR A 261 -17.85 -6.55 -12.62
N ALA A 262 -17.74 -5.93 -11.45
CA ALA A 262 -18.44 -6.36 -10.24
C ALA A 262 -18.95 -5.13 -9.49
N ALA A 263 -20.01 -5.28 -8.73
CA ALA A 263 -20.60 -4.19 -7.98
C ALA A 263 -20.86 -4.59 -6.53
N ASP A 264 -20.60 -3.65 -5.63
CA ASP A 264 -21.14 -3.65 -4.27
C ASP A 264 -22.17 -2.51 -4.19
N ASP A 265 -23.44 -2.89 -4.27
CA ASP A 265 -24.57 -1.95 -4.23
C ASP A 265 -24.72 -1.29 -2.85
N GLY A 266 -24.30 -1.97 -1.78
CA GLY A 266 -24.38 -1.45 -0.41
C GLY A 266 -23.45 -0.26 -0.20
N HIS A 267 -22.25 -0.32 -0.78
CA HIS A 267 -21.25 0.74 -0.70
C HIS A 267 -21.19 1.64 -1.95
N GLY A 268 -21.98 1.34 -2.99
CA GLY A 268 -22.00 2.09 -4.24
C GLY A 268 -20.67 2.07 -4.98
N VAL A 269 -19.95 0.95 -4.91
CA VAL A 269 -18.64 0.76 -5.54
C VAL A 269 -18.77 -0.14 -6.75
N THR A 270 -18.15 0.23 -7.87
CA THR A 270 -18.01 -0.64 -9.04
C THR A 270 -16.55 -0.99 -9.27
N PHE A 271 -16.25 -2.28 -9.33
CA PHE A 271 -14.94 -2.82 -9.66
C PHE A 271 -14.89 -3.23 -11.13
N ARG A 272 -13.79 -2.92 -11.82
CA ARG A 272 -13.62 -3.25 -13.24
C ARG A 272 -12.26 -3.88 -13.51
N ARG A 273 -12.22 -4.83 -14.44
CA ARG A 273 -11.00 -5.35 -15.04
C ARG A 273 -11.10 -5.21 -16.54
N ALA A 274 -10.08 -4.66 -17.18
CA ALA A 274 -9.99 -4.64 -18.63
C ALA A 274 -9.78 -6.07 -19.17
N GLY A 275 -10.36 -6.36 -20.33
CA GLY A 275 -10.06 -7.60 -21.03
C GLY A 275 -8.61 -7.64 -21.49
N SER A 276 -7.93 -8.77 -21.32
CA SER A 276 -6.56 -8.96 -21.76
C SER A 276 -6.33 -10.39 -22.25
N ARG A 277 -5.45 -10.54 -23.24
CA ARG A 277 -4.95 -11.83 -23.73
C ARG A 277 -3.73 -12.33 -22.98
N VAL A 278 -3.12 -11.44 -22.18
CA VAL A 278 -1.94 -11.70 -21.37
C VAL A 278 -2.13 -11.10 -19.99
N VAL A 279 -1.94 -11.91 -18.95
CA VAL A 279 -2.03 -11.49 -17.56
C VAL A 279 -0.69 -11.71 -16.90
N LEU A 280 -0.09 -10.63 -16.42
CA LEU A 280 1.19 -10.65 -15.75
C LEU A 280 0.99 -10.69 -14.24
N PHE A 281 1.73 -11.54 -13.54
CA PHE A 281 1.71 -11.67 -12.09
C PHE A 281 3.09 -11.39 -11.50
N VAL A 282 3.16 -10.43 -10.59
CA VAL A 282 4.38 -9.99 -9.90
C VAL A 282 4.27 -10.23 -8.40
N SER A 283 5.38 -10.20 -7.66
CA SER A 283 5.33 -10.42 -6.20
C SER A 283 4.37 -9.43 -5.52
N GLY A 284 3.44 -9.95 -4.72
CA GLY A 284 2.50 -9.15 -3.94
C GLY A 284 3.10 -8.53 -2.68
N GLU A 285 4.34 -8.86 -2.34
CA GLU A 285 5.00 -8.42 -1.10
C GLU A 285 5.04 -6.88 -0.97
N SER A 286 5.28 -6.16 -2.07
CA SER A 286 5.29 -4.69 -2.06
C SER A 286 3.96 -4.03 -1.74
N VAL A 287 2.86 -4.75 -1.93
CA VAL A 287 1.50 -4.29 -1.60
C VAL A 287 0.96 -5.00 -0.36
N GLY A 288 1.79 -5.76 0.36
CA GLY A 288 1.41 -6.48 1.57
C GLY A 288 0.50 -7.68 1.32
N VAL A 289 0.50 -8.24 0.11
CA VAL A 289 -0.34 -9.39 -0.27
C VAL A 289 0.51 -10.63 -0.51
N ASP A 290 0.14 -11.73 0.13
CA ASP A 290 0.82 -13.01 -0.06
C ASP A 290 0.67 -13.57 -1.49
N GLY A 291 1.77 -14.05 -2.05
CA GLY A 291 1.82 -14.66 -3.38
C GLY A 291 2.13 -13.64 -4.47
N TYR A 292 1.50 -13.81 -5.64
CA TYR A 292 1.66 -12.90 -6.77
C TYR A 292 0.34 -12.20 -7.08
N VAL A 293 0.42 -10.96 -7.57
CA VAL A 293 -0.73 -10.12 -7.92
C VAL A 293 -0.62 -9.65 -9.37
N GLU A 294 -1.77 -9.41 -10.00
CA GLU A 294 -1.83 -8.88 -11.37
C GLU A 294 -1.12 -7.53 -11.49
N SER A 295 -0.36 -7.35 -12.57
CA SER A 295 0.35 -6.12 -12.92
C SER A 295 0.06 -5.75 -14.38
N ASN A 296 0.08 -4.46 -14.66
CA ASN A 296 -0.06 -3.90 -16.02
C ASN A 296 1.27 -3.46 -16.64
N ARG A 297 2.40 -3.80 -16.02
CA ARG A 297 3.75 -3.46 -16.48
C ARG A 297 4.73 -4.60 -16.22
N LEU A 298 5.64 -4.83 -17.16
CA LEU A 298 6.68 -5.84 -17.07
C LEU A 298 7.72 -5.47 -15.99
N PRO A 299 7.99 -6.34 -14.98
CA PRO A 299 9.01 -6.07 -13.99
C PRO A 299 10.39 -6.50 -14.51
N LEU A 300 11.14 -5.56 -15.10
CA LEU A 300 12.50 -5.83 -15.58
C LEU A 300 13.40 -6.29 -14.43
N GLY A 301 14.15 -7.37 -14.64
CA GLY A 301 15.10 -7.90 -13.66
C GLY A 301 14.49 -8.66 -12.46
N GLU A 302 13.16 -8.82 -12.38
CA GLU A 302 12.51 -9.53 -11.26
C GLU A 302 11.77 -10.79 -11.72
N PRO A 303 11.57 -11.78 -10.83
CA PRO A 303 10.76 -12.96 -11.14
C PRO A 303 9.28 -12.62 -11.33
N PHE A 304 8.65 -13.27 -12.31
CA PHE A 304 7.23 -13.10 -12.59
C PHE A 304 6.60 -14.36 -13.18
N PHE A 305 5.27 -14.38 -13.20
CA PHE A 305 4.48 -15.34 -13.97
C PHE A 305 3.67 -14.62 -15.03
N VAL A 306 3.42 -15.28 -16.15
CA VAL A 306 2.57 -14.76 -17.21
C VAL A 306 1.58 -15.82 -17.63
N ALA A 307 0.29 -15.51 -17.56
CA ALA A 307 -0.77 -16.31 -18.14
C ALA A 307 -1.11 -15.75 -19.53
N VAL A 308 -1.27 -16.62 -20.51
CA VAL A 308 -1.48 -16.23 -21.91
C VAL A 308 -2.55 -17.08 -22.56
N GLU A 309 -3.41 -16.44 -23.34
CA GLU A 309 -4.39 -17.10 -24.20
C GLU A 309 -3.68 -17.93 -25.28
N GLY A 310 -4.20 -19.12 -25.59
CA GLY A 310 -3.61 -20.06 -26.55
C GLY A 310 -3.27 -19.43 -27.90
N ALA A 311 -4.13 -18.54 -28.42
CA ALA A 311 -3.90 -17.83 -29.69
C ALA A 311 -2.69 -16.88 -29.66
N SER A 312 -2.27 -16.43 -28.47
CA SER A 312 -1.16 -15.50 -28.25
C SER A 312 0.11 -16.20 -27.74
N SER A 313 0.04 -17.50 -27.45
CA SER A 313 1.11 -18.24 -26.76
C SER A 313 2.41 -18.30 -27.56
N ALA A 314 2.34 -18.48 -28.89
CA ALA A 314 3.54 -18.56 -29.73
C ALA A 314 4.41 -17.29 -29.66
N ALA A 315 3.79 -16.10 -29.72
CA ALA A 315 4.51 -14.83 -29.62
C ALA A 315 5.15 -14.63 -28.24
N VAL A 316 4.46 -15.03 -27.17
CA VAL A 316 4.98 -14.93 -25.80
C VAL A 316 6.08 -15.95 -25.53
N GLU A 317 5.99 -17.16 -26.09
CA GLU A 317 7.04 -18.19 -26.00
C GLU A 317 8.32 -17.80 -26.75
N GLU A 318 8.17 -17.23 -27.95
CA GLU A 318 9.28 -16.71 -28.74
C GLU A 318 10.02 -15.60 -27.98
N TRP A 319 9.29 -14.60 -27.50
CA TRP A 319 9.84 -13.55 -26.66
C TRP A 319 10.47 -14.08 -25.37
N GLY A 320 9.76 -14.93 -24.63
CA GLY A 320 10.24 -15.47 -23.36
C GLY A 320 11.54 -16.26 -23.51
N SER A 321 11.71 -16.96 -24.63
CA SER A 321 12.94 -17.69 -24.94
C SER A 321 14.12 -16.78 -25.30
N ALA A 322 13.85 -15.65 -25.95
CA ALA A 322 14.88 -14.71 -26.42
C ALA A 322 15.28 -13.68 -25.35
N SER A 323 14.32 -13.22 -24.54
CA SER A 323 14.42 -12.00 -23.74
C SER A 323 14.20 -12.21 -22.25
N CYS A 324 13.97 -13.45 -21.78
CA CYS A 324 13.87 -13.76 -20.37
C CYS A 324 14.91 -14.79 -19.92
N ASP A 325 15.20 -14.77 -18.62
CA ASP A 325 15.96 -15.81 -17.92
C ASP A 325 15.00 -16.81 -17.28
N GLY A 326 15.32 -18.10 -17.41
CA GLY A 326 14.56 -19.17 -16.77
C GLY A 326 13.12 -19.36 -17.28
N PHE A 327 12.80 -18.85 -18.47
CA PHE A 327 11.44 -18.91 -19.04
C PHE A 327 10.98 -20.34 -19.30
N LYS A 328 9.87 -20.75 -18.69
CA LYS A 328 9.31 -22.10 -18.85
C LYS A 328 7.82 -22.17 -18.54
N GLY A 329 7.13 -23.08 -19.20
CA GLY A 329 5.73 -23.41 -18.91
C GLY A 329 5.57 -24.05 -17.53
N VAL A 330 4.45 -23.73 -16.86
CA VAL A 330 4.06 -24.26 -15.56
C VAL A 330 2.63 -24.75 -15.64
N PHE A 331 2.37 -25.94 -15.12
CA PHE A 331 1.00 -26.47 -15.05
C PHE A 331 0.22 -25.76 -13.93
N ALA A 332 -0.93 -25.17 -14.26
CA ALA A 332 -1.84 -24.52 -13.33
C ALA A 332 -3.25 -25.13 -13.40
N GLN A 333 -3.94 -25.22 -12.26
CA GLN A 333 -5.26 -25.90 -12.18
C GLN A 333 -6.46 -24.97 -12.37
N SER A 334 -6.30 -23.66 -12.18
CA SER A 334 -7.41 -22.70 -12.21
C SER A 334 -7.21 -21.56 -13.20
N LEU A 335 -6.76 -21.93 -14.41
CA LEU A 335 -6.82 -21.04 -15.57
C LEU A 335 -8.08 -21.34 -16.41
N PRO A 336 -8.60 -20.35 -17.16
CA PRO A 336 -9.64 -20.60 -18.15
C PRO A 336 -9.17 -21.61 -19.21
N GLU A 337 -10.12 -22.28 -19.86
CA GLU A 337 -9.81 -23.21 -20.94
C GLU A 337 -9.03 -22.51 -22.07
N GLY A 338 -7.97 -23.15 -22.57
CA GLY A 338 -7.12 -22.61 -23.62
C GLY A 338 -6.06 -21.61 -23.14
N TRP A 339 -5.89 -21.40 -21.83
CA TRP A 339 -4.82 -20.57 -21.27
C TRP A 339 -3.63 -21.38 -20.78
N GLY A 340 -2.43 -20.86 -21.01
CA GLY A 340 -1.17 -21.38 -20.47
C GLY A 340 -0.61 -20.48 -19.37
N LEU A 341 0.20 -21.04 -18.46
CA LEU A 341 0.99 -20.29 -17.48
C LEU A 341 2.47 -20.50 -17.73
N TYR A 342 3.26 -19.43 -17.68
CA TYR A 342 4.71 -19.47 -17.76
C TYR A 342 5.31 -18.74 -16.56
N ARG A 343 6.53 -19.13 -16.21
CA ARG A 343 7.36 -18.46 -15.20
C ARG A 343 8.64 -17.99 -15.86
N ALA A 344 9.09 -16.79 -15.47
CA ALA A 344 10.43 -16.30 -15.73
C ALA A 344 11.11 -15.93 -14.41
N ASP A 345 12.43 -16.05 -14.37
CA ASP A 345 13.24 -15.57 -13.24
C ASP A 345 13.59 -14.09 -13.40
N ALA A 346 13.71 -13.59 -14.64
CA ALA A 346 13.84 -12.16 -14.96
C ALA A 346 13.50 -11.88 -16.43
N ALA A 347 12.97 -10.70 -16.75
CA ALA A 347 12.93 -10.18 -18.12
C ALA A 347 14.05 -9.17 -18.35
N ARG A 348 14.69 -9.24 -19.53
CA ARG A 348 15.75 -8.32 -19.96
C ARG A 348 15.23 -7.20 -20.85
N SER A 349 14.19 -7.47 -21.65
CA SER A 349 13.55 -6.48 -22.54
C SER A 349 12.11 -6.89 -22.85
N ASP A 350 11.33 -5.93 -23.34
CA ASP A 350 9.99 -6.12 -23.92
C ASP A 350 10.00 -6.14 -25.47
N GLU A 351 11.18 -6.22 -26.07
CA GLU A 351 11.36 -6.13 -27.52
C GLU A 351 10.53 -7.21 -28.25
N GLY A 352 9.74 -6.78 -29.24
CA GLY A 352 8.86 -7.64 -30.02
C GLY A 352 7.53 -7.99 -29.35
N VAL A 353 7.40 -7.90 -28.02
CA VAL A 353 6.18 -8.30 -27.30
C VAL A 353 5.36 -7.10 -26.79
N GLY A 354 6.03 -6.03 -26.34
CA GLY A 354 5.38 -4.88 -25.69
C GLY A 354 4.42 -4.12 -26.61
N MET A 355 4.67 -4.11 -27.92
CA MET A 355 3.77 -3.50 -28.91
C MET A 355 2.47 -4.30 -29.12
N HIS A 356 2.48 -5.61 -28.84
CA HIS A 356 1.33 -6.49 -29.02
C HIS A 356 0.53 -6.67 -27.73
N PHE A 357 1.23 -6.66 -26.59
CA PHE A 357 0.64 -6.90 -25.28
C PHE A 357 1.13 -5.85 -24.28
N SER A 358 0.29 -4.84 -24.04
CA SER A 358 0.64 -3.70 -23.19
C SER A 358 1.03 -4.08 -21.75
N ALA A 359 0.51 -5.20 -21.23
CA ALA A 359 0.88 -5.71 -19.91
C ALA A 359 2.35 -6.19 -19.84
N LEU A 360 2.95 -6.50 -21.00
CA LEU A 360 4.35 -6.92 -21.14
C LEU A 360 5.25 -5.77 -21.62
N SER A 361 4.77 -4.53 -21.63
CA SER A 361 5.59 -3.37 -21.94
C SER A 361 6.46 -2.98 -20.73
N ALA A 362 7.71 -2.62 -21.00
CA ALA A 362 8.60 -2.02 -20.02
C ALA A 362 8.25 -0.53 -19.82
N PRO A 363 8.57 0.06 -18.65
CA PRO A 363 8.41 1.50 -18.45
C PRO A 363 9.22 2.32 -19.46
N GLU A 364 8.63 3.39 -20.01
CA GLU A 364 9.32 4.29 -20.97
C GLU A 364 10.29 5.23 -20.26
N THR A 365 10.02 5.53 -18.99
CA THR A 365 10.81 6.44 -18.16
C THR A 365 11.25 5.76 -16.87
N VAL A 366 12.33 6.28 -16.27
CA VAL A 366 12.79 5.86 -14.94
C VAL A 366 11.66 6.03 -13.92
N GLN A 367 11.34 4.96 -13.22
CA GLN A 367 10.31 4.94 -12.18
C GLN A 367 10.96 5.09 -10.80
N LEU A 368 10.36 5.93 -9.97
CA LEU A 368 10.72 6.10 -8.57
C LEU A 368 9.43 6.13 -7.73
N SER A 369 9.23 5.10 -6.92
CA SER A 369 8.05 4.97 -6.05
C SER A 369 8.45 4.74 -4.59
N LEU A 370 7.60 5.22 -3.68
CA LEU A 370 7.74 5.01 -2.23
C LEU A 370 6.93 3.77 -1.83
N VAL A 371 7.60 2.76 -1.27
CA VAL A 371 6.99 1.46 -0.93
C VAL A 371 7.11 1.19 0.56
N GLY A 372 6.03 0.72 1.18
CA GLY A 372 5.98 0.48 2.62
C GLY A 372 5.97 1.77 3.46
N GLY A 373 6.42 1.67 4.71
CA GLY A 373 6.36 2.75 5.69
C GLY A 373 4.96 2.96 6.28
N VAL A 374 4.87 3.73 7.36
CA VAL A 374 3.58 4.14 7.97
C VAL A 374 3.29 5.58 7.58
N ARG A 375 2.24 5.77 6.76
CA ARG A 375 1.81 7.09 6.28
C ARG A 375 0.96 7.85 7.30
N LEU A 376 1.11 9.17 7.33
CA LEU A 376 0.23 10.11 8.01
C LEU A 376 -0.87 10.56 7.06
N GLY A 377 -1.96 9.81 7.00
CA GLY A 377 -3.09 10.12 6.12
C GLY A 377 -2.82 9.79 4.66
N ARG A 378 -3.32 10.63 3.74
CA ARG A 378 -3.31 10.39 2.28
C ARG A 378 -2.19 11.12 1.54
N THR A 379 -1.42 11.98 2.22
CA THR A 379 -0.29 12.71 1.65
C THR A 379 0.97 11.83 1.65
N ALA A 380 2.03 12.27 0.95
CA ALA A 380 3.35 11.63 1.00
C ALA A 380 4.07 11.93 2.34
N GLU A 381 3.36 11.80 3.46
CA GLU A 381 3.86 12.03 4.82
C GLU A 381 4.02 10.69 5.53
N TYR A 382 5.15 10.48 6.20
CA TYR A 382 5.49 9.24 6.87
C TYR A 382 6.02 9.50 8.28
N PHE A 383 5.88 8.52 9.15
CA PHE A 383 6.55 8.55 10.44
C PHE A 383 8.03 8.16 10.33
N SER A 384 8.89 8.82 11.09
CA SER A 384 10.33 8.54 11.06
C SER A 384 10.70 7.16 11.61
N PHE A 385 9.88 6.58 12.49
CA PHE A 385 10.09 5.22 13.00
C PHE A 385 9.80 4.13 11.95
N SER A 386 9.06 4.47 10.89
CA SER A 386 8.72 3.55 9.80
C SER A 386 8.63 4.32 8.47
N PRO A 387 9.80 4.76 7.95
CA PRO A 387 9.89 5.48 6.68
C PRO A 387 9.59 4.53 5.51
N PRO A 388 9.25 5.06 4.32
CA PRO A 388 9.14 4.24 3.13
C PRO A 388 10.53 3.78 2.65
N SER A 389 10.55 2.72 1.86
CA SER A 389 11.69 2.35 1.02
C SER A 389 11.53 2.95 -0.39
N LEU A 390 12.64 3.08 -1.11
CA LEU A 390 12.68 3.58 -2.48
C LEU A 390 12.67 2.40 -3.45
N ARG A 391 11.66 2.30 -4.30
CA ARG A 391 11.69 1.35 -5.42
C ARG A 391 12.03 2.08 -6.70
N VAL A 392 13.05 1.58 -7.40
CA VAL A 392 13.54 2.10 -8.67
C VAL A 392 13.42 1.04 -9.74
N GLN A 393 12.96 1.45 -10.93
CA GLN A 393 12.98 0.64 -12.14
C GLN A 393 13.48 1.51 -13.29
N SER A 394 14.52 1.05 -13.96
CA SER A 394 15.18 1.74 -15.06
C SER A 394 15.73 0.71 -16.04
N ALA A 395 15.65 1.02 -17.33
CA ALA A 395 16.26 0.20 -18.39
C ALA A 395 17.80 0.30 -18.41
N ARG A 396 18.37 1.28 -17.70
CA ARG A 396 19.81 1.52 -17.61
C ARG A 396 20.23 1.76 -16.16
N PRO A 397 21.50 1.48 -15.81
CA PRO A 397 22.00 1.76 -14.46
C PRO A 397 21.89 3.24 -14.11
N VAL A 398 21.28 3.54 -12.95
CA VAL A 398 21.11 4.89 -12.42
C VAL A 398 21.66 5.00 -10.99
N THR A 399 21.97 6.23 -10.56
CA THR A 399 22.38 6.54 -9.19
C THR A 399 21.20 7.14 -8.44
N VAL A 400 20.94 6.66 -7.23
CA VAL A 400 19.85 7.17 -6.37
C VAL A 400 20.45 7.94 -5.19
N ARG A 401 20.02 9.19 -5.03
CA ARG A 401 20.47 10.11 -3.99
C ARG A 401 19.32 10.55 -3.10
N VAL A 402 19.61 10.73 -1.81
CA VAL A 402 18.72 11.37 -0.85
C VAL A 402 19.48 12.54 -0.24
N GLY A 403 19.09 13.76 -0.62
CA GLY A 403 19.93 14.94 -0.41
C GLY A 403 21.32 14.77 -1.03
N SER A 404 22.36 14.89 -0.20
CA SER A 404 23.76 14.71 -0.64
C SER A 404 24.27 13.26 -0.56
N THR A 405 23.49 12.35 0.01
CA THR A 405 23.90 10.96 0.25
C THR A 405 23.49 10.06 -0.90
N VAL A 406 24.44 9.27 -1.43
CA VAL A 406 24.14 8.19 -2.39
C VAL A 406 23.58 6.99 -1.63
N VAL A 407 22.38 6.57 -1.99
CA VAL A 407 21.67 5.42 -1.39
C VAL A 407 21.72 4.19 -2.29
N GLY A 408 21.87 4.38 -3.60
CA GLY A 408 22.11 3.29 -4.55
C GLY A 408 23.01 3.76 -5.70
N GLU A 409 23.93 2.90 -6.12
CA GLU A 409 24.88 3.16 -7.21
C GLU A 409 24.69 2.08 -8.29
N ALA A 410 24.63 2.50 -9.56
CA ALA A 410 24.40 1.63 -10.72
C ALA A 410 23.19 0.68 -10.55
N VAL A 411 22.08 1.23 -10.05
CA VAL A 411 20.82 0.50 -9.82
C VAL A 411 20.02 0.48 -11.13
N GLU A 412 19.63 -0.69 -11.62
CA GLU A 412 18.66 -0.80 -12.73
C GLU A 412 17.27 -1.01 -12.16
N THR A 413 17.09 -2.10 -11.40
CA THR A 413 15.85 -2.41 -10.69
C THR A 413 16.16 -2.78 -9.25
N GLY A 414 15.34 -2.32 -8.31
CA GLY A 414 15.39 -2.81 -6.93
C GLY A 414 14.67 -1.94 -5.92
N THR A 415 14.69 -2.39 -4.66
CA THR A 415 14.19 -1.65 -3.50
C THR A 415 15.37 -1.28 -2.60
N LEU A 416 15.50 0.01 -2.30
CA LEU A 416 16.59 0.60 -1.52
C LEU A 416 16.03 1.12 -0.19
N SER A 417 16.69 0.78 0.91
CA SER A 417 16.35 1.34 2.23
C SER A 417 17.00 2.70 2.41
N ILE A 418 16.24 3.66 2.94
CA ILE A 418 16.75 5.00 3.22
C ILE A 418 17.55 4.97 4.53
N PRO A 419 18.82 5.40 4.55
CA PRO A 419 19.62 5.41 5.78
C PRO A 419 18.98 6.30 6.86
N PRO A 420 18.92 5.87 8.13
CA PRO A 420 18.41 6.71 9.23
C PRO A 420 19.12 8.06 9.37
N ALA A 421 20.40 8.14 8.97
CA ALA A 421 21.18 9.37 9.04
C ALA A 421 20.69 10.49 8.11
N VAL A 422 19.90 10.18 7.08
CA VAL A 422 19.31 11.17 6.16
C VAL A 422 17.81 11.36 6.39
N LEU A 423 17.22 10.63 7.34
CA LEU A 423 15.82 10.75 7.72
C LEU A 423 15.71 11.74 8.89
N SER A 424 15.61 13.02 8.56
CA SER A 424 15.27 14.09 9.50
C SER A 424 13.82 14.51 9.34
N ALA A 425 13.16 14.94 10.42
CA ALA A 425 11.84 15.57 10.30
C ALA A 425 11.82 16.69 9.25
N GLY A 426 10.78 16.71 8.42
CA GLY A 426 10.60 17.64 7.32
C GLY A 426 10.63 16.95 5.94
N ALA A 427 10.87 17.76 4.90
CA ALA A 427 10.88 17.30 3.52
C ALA A 427 12.17 16.53 3.20
N ILE A 428 12.00 15.35 2.61
CA ILE A 428 13.04 14.47 2.10
C ILE A 428 12.92 14.40 0.58
N ARG A 429 13.95 14.88 -0.11
CA ARG A 429 14.06 14.84 -1.56
C ARG A 429 14.95 13.68 -2.00
N VAL A 430 14.41 12.88 -2.91
CA VAL A 430 15.04 11.73 -3.55
C VAL A 430 15.27 12.07 -5.01
N GLU A 431 16.47 11.84 -5.52
CA GLU A 431 16.85 12.12 -6.90
C GLU A 431 17.44 10.86 -7.54
N VAL A 432 17.01 10.56 -8.75
CA VAL A 432 17.57 9.53 -9.62
C VAL A 432 18.36 10.23 -10.71
N VAL A 433 19.62 9.84 -10.85
CA VAL A 433 20.60 10.49 -11.69
C VAL A 433 21.11 9.49 -12.73
N GLU A 434 21.01 9.85 -14.00
CA GLU A 434 21.65 9.13 -15.12
C GLU A 434 22.82 9.98 -15.63
N GLY A 435 24.05 9.51 -15.46
CA GLY A 435 25.24 10.33 -15.70
C GLY A 435 25.31 11.54 -14.76
N ASP A 436 25.19 12.75 -15.32
CA ASP A 436 25.20 14.02 -14.58
C ASP A 436 23.81 14.69 -14.51
N GLU A 437 22.79 14.08 -15.13
CA GLU A 437 21.44 14.64 -15.19
C GLU A 437 20.48 13.96 -14.21
N VAL A 438 19.70 14.78 -13.49
CA VAL A 438 18.60 14.27 -12.67
C VAL A 438 17.45 13.91 -13.60
N VAL A 439 17.23 12.61 -13.80
CA VAL A 439 16.19 12.06 -14.68
C VAL A 439 14.86 11.86 -13.96
N LYS A 440 14.87 11.73 -12.62
CA LYS A 440 13.65 11.67 -11.81
C LYS A 440 13.93 12.26 -10.43
N ALA A 441 12.94 12.91 -9.83
CA ALA A 441 13.00 13.32 -8.43
C ALA A 441 11.64 13.15 -7.77
N ARG A 442 11.64 12.83 -6.48
CA ARG A 442 10.43 12.68 -5.66
C ARG A 442 10.68 13.25 -4.27
N GLU A 443 9.69 13.94 -3.73
CA GLU A 443 9.73 14.50 -2.38
C GLU A 443 8.66 13.83 -1.50
N PHE A 444 8.99 13.59 -0.25
CA PHE A 444 8.07 13.12 0.78
C PHE A 444 8.46 13.70 2.14
N PHE A 445 7.56 13.63 3.12
CA PHE A 445 7.80 14.21 4.43
C PHE A 445 7.96 13.13 5.48
N VAL A 446 8.83 13.41 6.44
CA VAL A 446 9.04 12.59 7.63
C VAL A 446 8.66 13.38 8.86
N HIS A 447 7.94 12.74 9.79
CA HIS A 447 7.58 13.32 11.08
C HIS A 447 8.26 12.55 12.20
N ASP A 448 9.09 13.25 12.98
CA ASP A 448 9.81 12.66 14.13
C ASP A 448 8.96 12.54 15.39
N GLU A 449 7.86 13.28 15.46
CA GLU A 449 7.05 13.36 16.67
C GLU A 449 5.58 13.20 16.34
N PHE A 450 5.00 12.14 16.90
CA PHE A 450 3.62 12.19 17.29
C PHE A 450 3.61 12.15 18.80
N ALA A 451 3.21 13.28 19.40
CA ALA A 451 2.74 13.22 20.77
C ALA A 451 1.45 12.39 20.71
N LEU A 452 1.50 11.14 21.15
CA LEU A 452 0.32 10.55 21.77
C LEU A 452 -0.07 11.56 22.84
N ALA A 453 -1.08 12.40 22.59
CA ALA A 453 -1.78 13.04 23.69
C ALA A 453 -2.28 11.85 24.51
N PRO A 454 -1.72 11.60 25.71
CA PRO A 454 -2.09 10.43 26.47
C PRO A 454 -3.58 10.60 26.73
N SER A 455 -4.43 9.74 26.15
CA SER A 455 -5.86 9.88 26.36
C SER A 455 -6.12 9.87 27.86
N GLU A 456 -7.18 10.55 28.31
CA GLU A 456 -7.72 10.39 29.67
C GLU A 456 -8.36 9.00 29.84
N GLY A 457 -7.74 7.98 29.25
CA GLY A 457 -8.14 6.59 29.36
C GLY A 457 -7.80 6.02 30.74
N PRO A 458 -8.46 4.92 31.11
CA PRO A 458 -8.18 4.21 32.35
C PRO A 458 -6.70 3.84 32.43
N GLN A 459 -6.11 4.10 33.58
CA GLN A 459 -4.76 3.68 33.92
C GLN A 459 -4.81 2.24 34.42
N PHE A 460 -3.90 1.38 33.96
CA PHE A 460 -3.84 -0.01 34.39
C PHE A 460 -2.56 -0.29 35.18
N ASN A 461 -2.65 -1.04 36.27
CA ASN A 461 -1.46 -1.60 36.92
C ASN A 461 -0.90 -2.78 36.10
N VAL A 462 0.25 -3.32 36.52
CA VAL A 462 0.89 -4.52 35.92
C VAL A 462 -0.02 -5.77 35.90
N TYR A 463 -1.16 -5.74 36.62
CA TYR A 463 -2.13 -6.84 36.73
C TYR A 463 -3.42 -6.59 35.93
N GLY A 464 -3.51 -5.49 35.17
CA GLY A 464 -4.68 -5.17 34.34
C GLY A 464 -5.86 -4.56 35.10
N GLU A 465 -5.66 -4.12 36.36
CA GLU A 465 -6.68 -3.44 37.16
C GLU A 465 -6.64 -1.93 36.93
N VAL A 466 -7.81 -1.30 36.90
CA VAL A 466 -7.92 0.15 36.76
C VAL A 466 -7.41 0.83 38.03
N SER A 467 -6.28 1.51 37.93
CA SER A 467 -5.66 2.26 39.03
C SER A 467 -6.22 3.69 39.05
N GLY A 468 -6.74 4.11 40.21
CA GLY A 468 -7.16 5.49 40.48
C GLY A 468 -6.00 6.44 40.82
N GLY A 469 -4.76 6.02 40.58
CA GLY A 469 -3.55 6.73 40.97
C GLY A 469 -3.07 6.36 42.37
N ALA A 470 -2.10 5.45 42.46
CA ALA A 470 -1.17 5.36 43.58
C ALA A 470 -0.01 4.39 43.24
N ASN A 471 1.22 4.85 43.52
CA ASN A 471 2.50 4.14 43.58
C ASN A 471 2.65 2.80 42.80
N GLY A 472 3.38 2.87 41.68
CA GLY A 472 3.82 1.71 40.91
C GLY A 472 4.03 2.05 39.42
N THR A 473 4.58 1.13 38.64
CA THR A 473 4.57 1.23 37.17
C THR A 473 3.13 1.07 36.68
N VAL A 474 2.62 2.09 36.02
CA VAL A 474 1.27 2.13 35.46
C VAL A 474 1.39 2.14 33.94
N TYR A 475 0.58 1.34 33.27
CA TYR A 475 0.46 1.31 31.82
C TYR A 475 -0.76 2.11 31.39
N ARG A 476 -0.59 2.96 30.39
CA ARG A 476 -1.67 3.72 29.75
C ARG A 476 -1.69 3.36 28.26
N GLY A 477 -2.85 2.96 27.78
CA GLY A 477 -3.08 2.69 26.35
C GLY A 477 -3.72 3.88 25.65
N VAL A 478 -3.81 3.77 24.33
CA VAL A 478 -4.51 4.73 23.46
C VAL A 478 -5.93 4.23 23.28
N THR A 479 -6.93 5.08 23.52
CA THR A 479 -8.32 4.73 23.24
C THR A 479 -8.55 4.84 21.73
N VAL A 480 -8.64 3.72 21.02
CA VAL A 480 -8.86 3.69 19.55
C VAL A 480 -10.34 3.87 19.18
N HIS A 481 -11.26 3.74 20.15
CA HIS A 481 -12.69 3.95 19.95
C HIS A 481 -13.21 5.20 20.68
N PRO A 482 -14.19 5.92 20.10
CA PRO A 482 -14.77 7.14 20.70
C PRO A 482 -15.49 6.88 22.02
N THR A 483 -15.83 5.61 22.30
CA THR A 483 -16.44 5.19 23.56
C THR A 483 -15.43 4.33 24.32
N PRO A 484 -14.90 4.79 25.47
CA PRO A 484 -14.06 3.93 26.29
C PRO A 484 -14.89 2.71 26.68
N PRO A 485 -14.42 1.48 26.44
CA PRO A 485 -15.11 0.30 26.94
C PRO A 485 -15.29 0.47 28.45
N SER A 486 -16.46 0.10 28.97
CA SER A 486 -16.65 0.05 30.41
C SER A 486 -15.49 -0.78 31.01
N PRO A 487 -14.87 -0.34 32.11
CA PRO A 487 -13.72 -1.01 32.69
C PRO A 487 -14.14 -2.39 33.18
N ARG A 488 -14.19 -3.35 32.27
CA ARG A 488 -14.16 -4.77 32.59
C ARG A 488 -12.72 -5.03 33.00
N SER A 489 -12.54 -5.62 34.17
CA SER A 489 -11.24 -6.13 34.60
C SER A 489 -10.63 -6.88 33.43
N PHE A 490 -9.55 -6.32 32.88
CA PHE A 490 -8.77 -7.00 31.88
C PHE A 490 -8.12 -8.14 32.65
N ASN A 491 -8.72 -9.34 32.62
CA ASN A 491 -8.03 -10.55 33.06
C ASN A 491 -6.93 -10.76 32.04
N VAL A 492 -5.83 -10.04 32.24
CA VAL A 492 -4.53 -10.41 31.71
C VAL A 492 -4.26 -11.75 32.41
N LEU A 493 -4.78 -12.85 31.86
CA LEU A 493 -3.96 -14.05 31.87
C LEU A 493 -2.65 -13.55 31.29
N PRO A 494 -1.55 -13.45 32.08
CA PRO A 494 -0.28 -13.02 31.55
C PRO A 494 -0.10 -13.83 30.28
N GLU A 495 0.11 -13.12 29.15
CA GLU A 495 0.29 -13.69 27.82
C GLU A 495 0.90 -15.05 28.03
N LEU A 496 0.13 -16.12 27.72
CA LEU A 496 0.56 -17.49 27.96
C LEU A 496 2.03 -17.52 27.52
N PRO A 497 3.01 -17.67 28.45
CA PRO A 497 4.41 -17.41 28.17
C PRO A 497 4.70 -18.08 26.85
N SER A 498 5.32 -17.41 25.87
CA SER A 498 5.48 -17.86 24.48
C SER A 498 5.97 -19.33 24.40
N PHE A 499 5.04 -20.25 24.60
CA PHE A 499 5.31 -21.66 24.73
C PHE A 499 5.25 -22.15 23.31
N THR A 500 6.34 -22.74 22.84
CA THR A 500 6.38 -23.44 21.55
C THR A 500 5.37 -24.61 21.51
N SER A 501 4.85 -25.03 22.67
CA SER A 501 3.79 -26.02 22.81
C SER A 501 2.39 -25.48 22.47
N ARG A 502 1.72 -26.16 21.53
CA ARG A 502 0.30 -25.95 21.17
C ARG A 502 -0.72 -26.27 22.28
N ARG A 503 -0.28 -26.74 23.46
CA ARG A 503 -1.15 -27.11 24.59
C ARG A 503 -0.56 -26.70 25.94
N VAL A 504 -1.39 -26.12 26.80
CA VAL A 504 -1.04 -25.67 28.15
C VAL A 504 -2.09 -26.13 29.16
N VAL A 505 -1.66 -26.52 30.36
CA VAL A 505 -2.54 -26.84 31.47
C VAL A 505 -2.55 -25.69 32.48
N LEU A 506 -3.75 -25.24 32.82
CA LEU A 506 -4.04 -24.23 33.81
C LEU A 506 -4.43 -24.91 35.12
N LEU A 507 -3.84 -24.47 36.23
CA LEU A 507 -4.10 -24.99 37.58
C LEU A 507 -4.48 -23.84 38.50
N GLY A 508 -5.64 -23.95 39.14
CA GLY A 508 -6.13 -23.00 40.15
C GLY A 508 -5.75 -23.40 41.57
N ARG A 509 -6.24 -22.61 42.52
CA ARG A 509 -5.97 -22.74 43.96
C ARG A 509 -6.68 -23.95 44.57
N GLY A 510 -7.89 -24.23 44.11
CA GLY A 510 -8.79 -25.26 44.63
C GLY A 510 -8.58 -26.61 43.96
N VAL A 511 -8.79 -27.68 44.74
CA VAL A 511 -8.87 -29.05 44.18
C VAL A 511 -9.93 -29.11 43.07
N GLY A 512 -9.53 -29.57 41.89
CA GLY A 512 -10.40 -29.67 40.72
C GLY A 512 -10.43 -28.43 39.83
N GLU A 513 -9.70 -27.38 40.17
CA GLU A 513 -9.51 -26.21 39.31
C GLU A 513 -8.40 -26.51 38.30
N VAL A 514 -8.75 -27.23 37.24
CA VAL A 514 -7.83 -27.59 36.15
C VAL A 514 -8.52 -27.49 34.80
N ALA A 515 -7.83 -26.86 33.84
CA ALA A 515 -8.29 -26.75 32.45
C ALA A 515 -7.11 -26.99 31.50
N VAL A 516 -7.38 -27.58 30.33
CA VAL A 516 -6.36 -27.85 29.30
C VAL A 516 -6.68 -27.04 28.06
N TRP A 517 -5.92 -25.99 27.80
CA TRP A 517 -6.10 -25.11 26.65
C TRP A 517 -5.25 -25.58 25.44
N PRO A 518 -5.74 -25.47 24.19
CA PRO A 518 -7.05 -24.94 23.75
C PRO A 518 -8.18 -25.98 23.71
N LYS A 519 -7.97 -27.19 24.25
CA LYS A 519 -8.99 -28.26 24.23
C LYS A 519 -10.25 -27.90 25.03
N GLU A 520 -10.08 -27.14 26.10
CA GLU A 520 -11.13 -26.62 26.97
C GLU A 520 -11.09 -25.09 26.97
N PRO A 521 -12.25 -24.43 27.12
CA PRO A 521 -12.30 -22.98 27.23
C PRO A 521 -11.56 -22.50 28.49
N LEU A 522 -11.13 -21.25 28.47
CA LEU A 522 -10.51 -20.62 29.63
C LEU A 522 -11.51 -20.59 30.81
N PRO A 523 -11.04 -20.82 32.05
CA PRO A 523 -11.91 -20.90 33.20
C PRO A 523 -12.51 -19.53 33.52
N THR A 524 -13.84 -19.46 33.59
CA THR A 524 -14.58 -18.23 33.96
C THR A 524 -14.94 -18.15 35.44
N GLY A 525 -14.90 -19.30 36.16
CA GLY A 525 -15.33 -19.41 37.56
C GLY A 525 -14.20 -19.56 38.59
N TRP A 526 -12.93 -19.46 38.18
CA TRP A 526 -11.75 -19.50 39.06
C TRP A 526 -10.53 -18.93 38.34
N ALA A 527 -9.57 -18.39 39.09
CA ALA A 527 -8.34 -17.81 38.55
C ALA A 527 -7.22 -18.85 38.44
N ALA A 528 -6.54 -18.89 37.29
CA ALA A 528 -5.37 -19.74 37.10
C ALA A 528 -4.19 -19.21 37.91
N ILE A 529 -3.58 -20.06 38.74
CA ILE A 529 -2.41 -19.74 39.56
C ILE A 529 -1.13 -20.22 38.88
N TRP A 530 -1.19 -21.38 38.22
CA TRP A 530 -0.07 -21.96 37.50
C TRP A 530 -0.44 -22.34 36.08
N THR A 531 0.51 -22.17 35.17
CA THR A 531 0.50 -22.74 33.83
C THR A 531 1.59 -23.79 33.69
N VAL A 532 1.31 -24.87 32.97
CA VAL A 532 2.28 -25.93 32.66
C VAL A 532 2.17 -26.29 31.17
N PRO A 533 3.19 -26.04 30.34
CA PRO A 533 3.17 -26.46 28.94
C PRO A 533 3.26 -27.99 28.84
N VAL A 534 2.53 -28.57 27.89
CA VAL A 534 2.47 -30.04 27.69
C VAL A 534 3.63 -30.51 26.81
N GLU A 535 4.82 -30.64 27.41
CA GLU A 535 6.06 -31.05 26.75
C GLU A 535 6.73 -32.24 27.45
N LYS A 536 7.82 -32.79 26.88
CA LYS A 536 8.59 -33.89 27.51
C LYS A 536 9.11 -33.52 28.91
N ARG A 537 9.43 -32.24 29.13
CA ARG A 537 9.76 -31.62 30.43
C ARG A 537 9.21 -30.18 30.50
N GLY A 538 7.92 -30.05 30.77
CA GLY A 538 7.30 -28.72 30.93
C GLY A 538 7.77 -28.03 32.20
N ARG A 539 7.82 -26.70 32.21
CA ARG A 539 8.15 -25.91 33.41
C ARG A 539 6.90 -25.21 33.92
N ALA A 540 6.62 -25.31 35.21
CA ALA A 540 5.55 -24.54 35.82
C ALA A 540 5.89 -23.05 35.83
N ALA A 541 4.95 -22.22 35.38
CA ALA A 541 5.04 -20.76 35.42
C ALA A 541 3.88 -20.20 36.23
N TYR A 542 4.18 -19.20 37.06
CA TYR A 542 3.16 -18.50 37.85
C TYR A 542 2.39 -17.55 36.95
N CYS A 543 1.06 -17.62 36.99
CA CYS A 543 0.16 -16.76 36.22
C CYS A 543 -0.97 -16.18 37.06
N GLY A 544 -0.82 -16.22 38.39
CA GLY A 544 -1.84 -15.75 39.32
C GLY A 544 -1.97 -14.23 39.33
N PRO A 545 -3.13 -13.70 39.77
CA PRO A 545 -3.47 -12.28 39.69
C PRO A 545 -2.80 -11.40 40.77
N THR A 546 -1.93 -11.97 41.61
CA THR A 546 -1.34 -11.29 42.78
C THR A 546 0.17 -11.45 42.83
N GLU A 547 0.89 -10.54 43.48
CA GLU A 547 2.36 -10.67 43.70
C GLU A 547 2.75 -11.87 44.54
N SER A 548 1.88 -12.22 45.50
CA SER A 548 2.07 -13.40 46.34
C SER A 548 1.29 -14.58 45.78
N VAL A 549 1.93 -15.76 45.79
CA VAL A 549 1.27 -17.00 45.36
C VAL A 549 0.30 -17.44 46.46
N PRO A 550 -1.02 -17.56 46.19
CA PRO A 550 -1.98 -18.00 47.19
C PRO A 550 -1.78 -19.49 47.52
N SER A 551 -1.87 -19.87 48.79
CA SER A 551 -1.77 -21.28 49.23
C SER A 551 -2.91 -22.15 48.67
N PRO A 552 -2.64 -23.44 48.35
CA PRO A 552 -3.64 -24.36 47.82
C PRO A 552 -4.74 -24.63 48.86
N GLN A 553 -5.98 -24.86 48.40
CA GLN A 553 -7.13 -25.05 49.28
C GLN A 553 -8.01 -26.24 48.89
N ARG A 554 -8.72 -26.81 49.87
CA ARG A 554 -9.78 -27.79 49.61
C ARG A 554 -11.03 -27.06 49.12
N ARG A 555 -11.65 -27.58 48.08
CA ARG A 555 -12.92 -27.06 47.55
C ARG A 555 -14.03 -28.08 47.80
N ALA A 556 -15.06 -27.69 48.56
CA ALA A 556 -16.24 -28.51 48.76
C ALA A 556 -16.99 -28.69 47.43
N GLY A 557 -17.42 -29.92 47.11
CA GLY A 557 -18.16 -30.20 45.87
C GLY A 557 -17.32 -30.24 44.59
N ALA A 558 -15.99 -30.37 44.67
CA ALA A 558 -15.15 -30.49 43.48
C ALA A 558 -15.52 -31.74 42.66
N ASN A 559 -15.68 -31.57 41.34
CA ASN A 559 -15.91 -32.69 40.42
C ASN A 559 -14.77 -33.71 40.54
N LEU A 560 -15.10 -34.96 40.93
CA LEU A 560 -14.14 -36.04 41.16
C LEU A 560 -13.17 -36.27 39.98
N ARG A 561 -13.65 -36.11 38.74
CA ARG A 561 -12.82 -36.25 37.54
C ARG A 561 -11.78 -35.14 37.47
N LYS A 562 -12.20 -33.90 37.69
CA LYS A 562 -11.31 -32.73 37.69
C LYS A 562 -10.35 -32.75 38.87
N ALA A 563 -10.78 -33.21 40.05
CA ALA A 563 -9.92 -33.40 41.20
C ALA A 563 -8.78 -34.41 40.92
N LYS A 564 -9.10 -35.55 40.28
CA LYS A 564 -8.10 -36.53 39.83
C LYS A 564 -7.13 -35.93 38.81
N GLU A 565 -7.63 -35.13 37.87
CA GLU A 565 -6.82 -34.47 36.86
C GLU A 565 -5.89 -33.40 37.46
N TRP A 566 -6.38 -32.61 38.41
CA TRP A 566 -5.57 -31.63 39.16
C TRP A 566 -4.44 -32.32 39.93
N LYS A 567 -4.74 -33.43 40.62
CA LYS A 567 -3.73 -34.27 41.30
C LYS A 567 -2.73 -34.90 40.35
N LYS A 568 -3.17 -35.33 39.16
CA LYS A 568 -2.29 -35.90 38.13
C LYS A 568 -1.18 -34.91 37.75
N TRP A 569 -1.55 -33.67 37.45
CA TRP A 569 -0.60 -32.66 37.01
C TRP A 569 0.34 -32.21 38.14
N LEU A 570 -0.16 -31.98 39.35
CA LEU A 570 0.70 -31.54 40.45
C LEU A 570 1.56 -32.66 41.05
N TYR A 571 0.98 -33.83 41.31
CA TYR A 571 1.67 -34.87 42.08
C TYR A 571 2.18 -36.03 41.21
N GLN A 572 1.35 -36.61 40.36
CA GLN A 572 1.76 -37.78 39.57
C GLN A 572 2.83 -37.41 38.53
N TRP A 573 2.73 -36.21 37.94
CA TRP A 573 3.64 -35.71 36.93
C TRP A 573 4.75 -34.80 37.49
N ARG A 574 4.92 -34.74 38.82
CA ARG A 574 5.96 -33.94 39.49
C ARG A 574 7.40 -34.21 39.05
N LYS A 575 7.67 -35.41 38.50
CA LYS A 575 8.99 -35.78 37.94
C LYS A 575 9.17 -35.36 36.47
N LYS A 576 8.08 -34.96 35.81
CA LYS A 576 8.03 -34.50 34.41
C LYS A 576 7.86 -32.99 34.29
N ILE A 577 7.62 -32.30 35.41
CA ILE A 577 7.38 -30.87 35.45
C ILE A 577 8.45 -30.22 36.32
N ASP A 578 9.24 -29.33 35.72
CA ASP A 578 10.25 -28.57 36.44
C ASP A 578 9.58 -27.45 37.24
N PRO A 579 10.01 -27.21 38.49
CA PRO A 579 9.56 -26.05 39.25
C PRO A 579 10.01 -24.73 38.59
N PRO A 580 9.35 -23.61 38.94
CA PRO A 580 9.79 -22.27 38.54
C PRO A 580 11.25 -22.01 38.98
N ARG A 581 12.02 -21.24 38.20
CA ARG A 581 13.43 -20.92 38.50
C ARG A 581 13.59 -19.98 39.71
N GLN A 582 12.61 -19.11 39.94
CA GLN A 582 12.66 -18.15 41.05
C GLN A 582 12.43 -18.88 42.38
N ASN A 583 13.32 -18.65 43.37
CA ASN A 583 13.33 -19.39 44.64
C ASN A 583 12.00 -19.30 45.41
N GLY A 584 11.34 -18.14 45.42
CA GLY A 584 10.04 -17.95 46.07
C GLY A 584 8.92 -18.76 45.43
N LEU A 585 8.83 -18.71 44.09
CA LEU A 585 7.84 -19.48 43.32
C LEU A 585 8.10 -20.99 43.38
N GLY A 586 9.37 -21.41 43.41
CA GLY A 586 9.75 -22.82 43.57
C GLY A 586 9.29 -23.40 44.90
N LYS A 587 9.31 -22.61 45.99
CA LYS A 587 8.78 -23.02 47.30
C LYS A 587 7.26 -23.15 47.26
N ALA A 588 6.56 -22.17 46.69
CA ALA A 588 5.10 -22.19 46.55
C ALA A 588 4.62 -23.36 45.67
N TRP A 589 5.32 -23.66 44.57
CA TRP A 589 5.02 -24.83 43.74
C TRP A 589 5.14 -26.14 44.54
N LYS A 590 6.19 -26.30 45.35
CA LYS A 590 6.36 -27.48 46.22
C LYS A 590 5.24 -27.60 47.26
N GLU A 591 4.70 -26.48 47.74
CA GLU A 591 3.52 -26.46 48.62
C GLU A 591 2.29 -27.05 47.90
N TYR A 592 2.03 -26.64 46.66
CA TYR A 592 0.97 -27.22 45.82
C TYR A 592 1.17 -28.72 45.56
N VAL A 593 2.40 -29.14 45.25
CA VAL A 593 2.73 -30.56 45.04
C VAL A 593 2.53 -31.39 46.32
N SER A 594 2.94 -30.85 47.47
CA SER A 594 2.76 -31.49 48.79
C SER A 594 1.28 -31.59 49.14
N PHE A 595 0.51 -30.52 48.91
CA PHE A 595 -0.92 -30.50 49.14
C PHE A 595 -1.64 -31.54 48.27
N ALA A 596 -1.31 -31.61 46.98
CA ALA A 596 -1.88 -32.58 46.04
C ALA A 596 -1.57 -34.04 46.38
N ARG A 597 -0.56 -34.33 47.22
CA ARG A 597 -0.31 -35.68 47.75
C ARG A 597 -1.42 -36.13 48.69
N ASN A 598 -1.98 -35.20 49.46
CA ASN A 598 -2.88 -35.44 50.60
C ASN A 598 -4.37 -35.17 50.27
N VAL A 599 -4.67 -34.95 48.99
CA VAL A 599 -6.00 -34.84 48.39
C VAL A 599 -6.23 -36.10 47.57
#